data_AF-A0A930YS98-F1
#
_entry.id   AF-A0A930YS98-F1
#
_cell.length_a   1.000
_cell.length_b   1.000
_cell.length_c   1.000
_cell.angle_alpha   90.00
_cell.angle_beta   90.00
_cell.angle_gamma   90.00
#
_symmetry.space_group_name_H-M   'P 1'
#
loop_
_entity.id
_entity.type
_entity.pdbx_description
1 polymer ?
#
loop_
_entity_poly.entity_id
_entity_poly.type
_entity_poly.pdbx_seq_one_letter_code
_entity_poly.pdbx_strand_id
1 'polypeptide(L)'
;MNIETSPAQMRKNYFWNTLGSLMNAASTVLMLMAVTRTMGAAAGGIFSLAYAIAQQLMVIGHFEIRTYQATDTEEKFPFGVYLGSRCITTICMVIGVVIYSATTQGLTYEGLLFTLIASLRLFDVVEDVFHGMFQQHGRLD
;
A
#
# COMPACT_ATOMS: atom_id res chain seq x y z
N MET A 1 -1.46 -27.21 -13.22
CA MET A 1 -2.04 -27.42 -11.88
C MET A 1 -3.41 -26.76 -11.89
N ASN A 2 -4.50 -27.55 -11.99
CA ASN A 2 -5.86 -27.00 -11.95
C ASN A 2 -6.18 -26.65 -10.50
N ILE A 3 -6.32 -25.37 -10.20
CA ILE A 3 -6.72 -24.90 -8.87
C ILE A 3 -8.23 -25.11 -8.77
N GLU A 4 -8.66 -26.32 -8.39
CA GLU A 4 -10.07 -26.57 -8.03
C GLU A 4 -10.35 -25.95 -6.66
N THR A 5 -10.55 -24.62 -6.62
CA THR A 5 -11.05 -23.96 -5.42
C THR A 5 -12.51 -24.35 -5.20
N SER A 6 -12.80 -25.08 -4.11
CA SER A 6 -14.18 -25.38 -3.70
C SER A 6 -15.01 -24.10 -3.59
N PRO A 7 -16.29 -24.08 -4.03
CA PRO A 7 -17.14 -22.88 -3.97
C PRO A 7 -17.30 -22.32 -2.55
N ALA A 8 -17.16 -23.17 -1.51
CA ALA A 8 -17.12 -22.73 -0.12
C ALA A 8 -15.86 -21.91 0.22
N GLN A 9 -14.70 -22.31 -0.32
CA GLN A 9 -13.42 -21.60 -0.16
C GLN A 9 -13.49 -20.22 -0.84
N MET A 10 -14.04 -20.15 -2.04
CA MET A 10 -14.23 -18.89 -2.77
C MET A 10 -15.11 -17.90 -1.99
N ARG A 11 -16.22 -18.37 -1.39
CA ARG A 11 -17.10 -17.51 -0.57
C ARG A 11 -16.40 -17.01 0.69
N LYS A 12 -15.61 -17.87 1.35
CA LYS A 12 -14.80 -17.51 2.52
C LYS A 12 -13.76 -16.44 2.15
N ASN A 13 -13.01 -16.65 1.07
CA ASN A 13 -12.00 -15.71 0.61
C ASN A 13 -12.61 -14.36 0.23
N TYR A 14 -13.75 -14.37 -0.45
CA TYR A 14 -14.47 -13.13 -0.80
C TYR A 14 -14.90 -12.35 0.44
N PHE A 15 -15.46 -13.04 1.44
CA PHE A 15 -15.87 -12.41 2.69
C PHE A 15 -14.68 -11.79 3.44
N TRP A 16 -13.59 -12.53 3.60
CA TRP A 16 -12.39 -12.02 4.28
C TRP A 16 -11.70 -10.89 3.53
N ASN A 17 -11.64 -10.96 2.20
CA ASN A 17 -11.06 -9.90 1.38
C ASN A 17 -11.91 -8.61 1.46
N THR A 18 -13.23 -8.74 1.40
CA THR A 18 -14.15 -7.61 1.58
C THR A 18 -14.02 -7.00 2.97
N LEU A 19 -13.96 -7.83 4.01
CA LEU A 19 -13.79 -7.37 5.39
C LEU A 19 -12.44 -6.66 5.59
N GLY A 20 -11.35 -7.22 5.06
CA GLY A 20 -10.02 -6.60 5.11
C GLY A 20 -9.98 -5.25 4.39
N SER A 21 -10.58 -5.17 3.21
CA SER A 21 -10.71 -3.91 2.46
C SER A 21 -11.51 -2.87 3.23
N LEU A 22 -12.62 -3.28 3.87
CA LEU A 22 -13.43 -2.40 4.71
C LEU A 22 -12.65 -1.91 5.94
N MET A 23 -11.87 -2.78 6.58
CA MET A 23 -11.03 -2.42 7.73
C MET A 23 -9.93 -1.43 7.33
N ASN A 24 -9.29 -1.60 6.16
CA ASN A 24 -8.29 -0.65 5.67
C ASN A 24 -8.92 0.74 5.39
N ALA A 25 -10.08 0.76 4.73
CA ALA A 25 -10.83 2.00 4.50
C ALA A 25 -11.23 2.67 5.83
N ALA A 26 -11.73 1.92 6.80
CA ALA A 26 -12.08 2.42 8.12
C ALA A 26 -10.87 2.98 8.87
N SER A 27 -9.72 2.31 8.82
CA SER A 27 -8.46 2.77 9.44
C SER A 27 -8.07 4.17 8.98
N THR A 28 -8.17 4.43 7.67
CA THR A 28 -7.88 5.74 7.08
C THR A 28 -8.82 6.82 7.60
N VAL A 29 -10.13 6.53 7.66
CA VAL A 29 -11.13 7.47 8.17
C VAL A 29 -10.92 7.76 9.65
N LEU A 30 -10.59 6.74 10.44
CA LEU A 30 -10.30 6.90 11.87
C LEU A 30 -9.04 7.74 12.10
N MET A 31 -7.97 7.53 11.33
CA MET A 31 -6.78 8.39 11.38
C MET A 31 -7.13 9.84 11.04
N LEU A 32 -7.87 10.09 9.97
CA LEU A 32 -8.30 11.44 9.59
C LEU A 32 -9.13 12.11 10.69
N MET A 33 -10.08 11.36 11.27
CA MET A 33 -10.92 11.85 12.36
C MET A 33 -10.08 12.17 13.61
N ALA A 34 -9.12 11.31 13.95
CA ALA A 34 -8.22 11.52 15.08
C ALA A 34 -7.40 12.80 14.90
N VAL A 35 -6.75 13.00 13.74
CA VAL A 35 -5.97 14.20 13.42
C VAL A 35 -6.85 15.46 13.47
N THR A 36 -8.04 15.40 12.89
CA THR A 36 -8.98 16.53 12.87
C THR A 36 -9.45 16.91 14.27
N ARG A 37 -9.65 15.92 15.15
CA ARG A 37 -10.12 16.17 16.53
C ARG A 37 -9.02 16.63 17.47
N THR A 38 -7.77 16.20 17.29
CA THR A 38 -6.66 16.59 18.16
C THR A 38 -6.00 17.89 17.74
N MET A 39 -5.85 18.13 16.43
CA MET A 39 -5.09 19.26 15.87
C MET A 39 -5.96 20.28 15.13
N GLY A 40 -7.26 20.00 14.96
CA GLY A 40 -8.22 20.88 14.31
C GLY A 40 -8.38 20.64 12.80
N ALA A 41 -9.31 21.37 12.20
CA ALA A 41 -9.72 21.18 10.80
C ALA A 41 -8.61 21.46 9.78
N ALA A 42 -7.74 22.45 10.04
CA ALA A 42 -6.64 22.79 9.14
C ALA A 42 -5.63 21.63 8.99
N ALA A 43 -5.23 21.02 10.12
CA ALA A 43 -4.33 19.87 10.12
C ALA A 43 -4.98 18.62 9.49
N GLY A 44 -6.28 18.40 9.72
CA GLY A 44 -7.04 17.35 9.03
C GLY A 44 -7.06 17.54 7.52
N GLY A 45 -7.19 18.79 7.05
CA GLY A 45 -7.08 19.15 5.64
C GLY A 45 -5.74 18.76 5.02
N ILE A 46 -4.64 19.15 5.66
CA ILE A 46 -3.28 18.81 5.23
C ILE A 46 -3.08 17.30 5.19
N PHE A 47 -3.53 16.58 6.23
CA PHE A 47 -3.45 15.11 6.26
C PHE A 47 -4.22 14.48 5.11
N SER A 48 -5.46 14.92 4.84
CA SER A 48 -6.29 14.35 3.77
C SER A 48 -5.66 14.55 2.39
N LEU A 49 -5.07 15.73 2.15
CA LEU A 49 -4.40 16.06 0.89
C LEU A 49 -3.13 15.22 0.72
N ALA A 50 -2.31 15.16 1.76
CA ALA A 50 -1.09 14.36 1.76
C ALA A 50 -1.38 12.88 1.50
N TYR A 51 -2.40 12.37 2.18
CA TYR A 51 -2.83 10.99 2.05
C TYR A 51 -3.35 10.68 0.62
N ALA A 52 -4.12 11.57 0.00
CA ALA A 52 -4.62 11.38 -1.36
C ALA A 52 -3.48 11.34 -2.41
N ILE A 53 -2.47 12.20 -2.26
CA ILE A 53 -1.32 12.20 -3.17
C ILE A 53 -0.43 10.99 -2.93
N ALA A 54 -0.24 10.57 -1.68
CA ALA A 54 0.45 9.33 -1.35
C ALA A 54 -0.20 8.11 -2.03
N GLN A 55 -1.54 8.03 -2.02
CA GLN A 55 -2.30 7.01 -2.74
C GLN A 55 -2.05 7.04 -4.25
N GLN A 56 -1.97 8.23 -4.86
CA GLN A 56 -1.65 8.34 -6.30
C GLN A 56 -0.23 7.81 -6.60
N LEU A 57 0.74 8.12 -5.74
CA LEU A 57 2.13 7.69 -5.89
C LEU A 57 2.34 6.21 -5.58
N MET A 58 1.44 5.56 -4.83
CA MET A 58 1.48 4.11 -4.61
C MET A 58 1.44 3.32 -5.91
N VAL A 59 0.87 3.85 -7.01
CA VAL A 59 0.91 3.21 -8.33
C VAL A 59 2.35 2.91 -8.76
N ILE A 60 3.29 3.82 -8.46
CA ILE A 60 4.72 3.64 -8.74
C ILE A 60 5.32 2.55 -7.84
N GLY A 61 4.91 2.50 -6.56
CA GLY A 61 5.36 1.50 -5.60
C GLY A 61 4.87 0.08 -5.93
N HIS A 62 3.62 -0.06 -6.37
CA HIS A 62 3.06 -1.36 -6.75
C HIS A 62 3.65 -1.89 -8.05
N PHE A 63 3.81 -1.04 -9.06
CA PHE A 63 4.34 -1.39 -10.40
C PHE A 63 3.87 -2.76 -10.93
N GLU A 64 2.65 -3.15 -10.56
CA GLU A 64 2.03 -4.47 -10.77
C GLU A 64 2.91 -5.70 -10.46
N ILE A 65 3.95 -5.54 -9.61
CA ILE A 65 4.88 -6.63 -9.25
C ILE A 65 4.13 -7.80 -8.60
N ARG A 66 3.08 -7.52 -7.83
CA ARG A 66 2.24 -8.55 -7.22
C ARG A 66 1.54 -9.41 -8.27
N THR A 67 1.01 -8.81 -9.32
CA THR A 67 0.34 -9.55 -10.40
C THR A 67 1.35 -10.47 -11.09
N TYR A 68 2.56 -9.97 -11.34
CA TYR A 68 3.65 -10.77 -11.90
C TYR A 68 4.05 -11.93 -10.98
N GLN A 69 4.20 -11.67 -9.68
CA GLN A 69 4.52 -12.68 -8.67
C GLN A 69 3.43 -13.75 -8.55
N ALA A 70 2.15 -13.35 -8.55
CA ALA A 70 1.03 -14.27 -8.48
C ALA A 70 0.92 -15.18 -9.71
N THR A 71 1.36 -14.70 -10.89
CA THR A 71 1.40 -15.50 -12.12
C THR A 71 2.64 -16.40 -12.23
N ASP A 72 3.69 -16.17 -11.45
CA ASP A 72 4.89 -17.02 -11.43
C ASP A 72 4.67 -18.27 -10.57
N THR A 73 3.73 -19.12 -10.98
CA THR A 73 3.42 -20.38 -10.29
C THR A 73 4.54 -21.42 -10.40
N GLU A 74 5.49 -21.21 -11.32
CA GLU A 74 6.66 -22.08 -11.52
C GLU A 74 7.88 -21.63 -10.70
N GLU A 75 7.77 -20.56 -9.88
CA GLU A 75 8.85 -19.98 -9.07
C GLU A 75 10.16 -19.79 -9.86
N LYS A 76 10.06 -19.26 -11.08
CA LYS A 76 11.24 -19.02 -11.93
C LYS A 76 12.20 -18.02 -11.29
N PHE A 77 11.68 -17.11 -10.47
CA PHE A 77 12.49 -16.18 -9.69
C PHE A 77 12.33 -16.44 -8.19
N PRO A 78 13.44 -16.46 -7.43
CA PRO A 78 13.35 -16.61 -5.99
C PRO A 78 12.70 -15.37 -5.36
N PHE A 79 11.98 -15.55 -4.26
CA PHE A 79 11.29 -14.47 -3.52
C PHE A 79 12.17 -13.24 -3.25
N GLY A 80 13.48 -13.43 -3.04
CA GLY A 80 14.44 -12.33 -2.85
C GLY A 80 14.50 -11.33 -4.01
N VAL A 81 14.22 -11.76 -5.25
CA VAL A 81 14.15 -10.86 -6.43
C VAL A 81 12.90 -9.99 -6.38
N TYR A 82 11.77 -10.54 -5.96
CA TYR A 82 10.52 -9.81 -5.74
C TYR A 82 10.63 -8.82 -4.58
N LEU A 83 11.29 -9.21 -3.49
CA LEU A 83 11.58 -8.32 -2.38
C LEU A 83 12.53 -7.18 -2.79
N GLY A 84 13.58 -7.51 -3.55
CA GLY A 84 14.54 -6.54 -4.06
C GLY A 84 13.91 -5.52 -5.01
N SER A 85 13.10 -5.97 -5.97
CA SER A 85 12.36 -5.07 -6.88
C SER A 85 11.41 -4.16 -6.12
N ARG A 86 10.79 -4.66 -5.04
CA ARG A 86 9.91 -3.90 -4.17
C ARG A 86 10.62 -2.88 -3.31
N CYS A 87 11.80 -3.19 -2.79
CA CYS A 87 12.64 -2.19 -2.14
C CYS A 87 12.97 -1.05 -3.11
N ILE A 88 13.30 -1.37 -4.37
CA ILE A 88 13.60 -0.37 -5.40
C ILE A 88 12.37 0.49 -5.71
N THR A 89 11.21 -0.10 -6.00
CA THR A 89 9.99 0.68 -6.30
C THR A 89 9.52 1.51 -5.12
N THR A 90 9.68 1.00 -3.89
CA THR A 90 9.37 1.72 -2.65
C THR A 90 10.31 2.93 -2.48
N ILE A 91 11.61 2.76 -2.72
CA ILE A 91 12.57 3.88 -2.71
C ILE A 91 12.21 4.91 -3.78
N CYS A 92 11.87 4.49 -5.00
CA CYS A 92 11.42 5.39 -6.07
C CYS A 92 10.16 6.15 -5.69
N MET A 93 9.19 5.50 -5.04
CA MET A 93 7.98 6.15 -4.52
C MET A 93 8.33 7.21 -3.47
N VAL A 94 9.22 6.91 -2.51
CA VAL A 94 9.67 7.88 -1.49
C VAL A 94 10.36 9.07 -2.13
N ILE A 95 11.24 8.83 -3.11
CA ILE A 95 11.91 9.90 -3.86
C ILE A 95 10.87 10.76 -4.57
N GLY A 96 9.87 10.16 -5.21
CA GLY A 96 8.76 10.88 -5.85
C GLY A 96 7.97 11.76 -4.88
N VAL A 97 7.65 11.23 -3.69
CA VAL A 97 7.00 11.98 -2.60
C VAL A 97 7.86 13.17 -2.16
N VAL A 98 9.16 12.95 -1.93
CA VAL A 98 10.08 14.00 -1.47
C VAL A 98 10.23 15.09 -2.52
N ILE A 99 10.39 14.73 -3.80
CA ILE A 99 10.47 15.69 -4.90
C ILE A 99 9.17 16.49 -4.98
N TYR A 100 8.02 15.83 -4.96
CA TYR A 100 6.71 16.50 -5.01
C TYR A 100 6.51 17.46 -3.83
N SER A 101 6.85 17.01 -2.62
CA SER A 101 6.77 17.83 -1.41
C SER A 101 7.69 19.05 -1.51
N ALA A 102 8.93 18.86 -2.00
CA ALA A 102 9.92 19.91 -2.13
C ALA A 102 9.52 20.97 -3.18
N THR A 103 8.91 20.56 -4.30
CA THR A 103 8.47 21.50 -5.35
C THR A 103 7.20 22.25 -4.99
N THR A 104 6.28 21.62 -4.26
CA THR A 104 4.96 22.20 -3.97
C THR A 104 4.98 23.06 -2.71
N GLN A 105 5.69 22.64 -1.66
CA GLN A 105 5.65 23.29 -0.34
C GLN A 105 7.02 23.71 0.21
N GLY A 106 8.12 23.33 -0.46
CA GLY A 106 9.48 23.59 0.00
C GLY A 106 9.90 22.76 1.23
N LEU A 107 11.04 23.11 1.84
CA LEU A 107 11.58 22.52 3.08
C LEU A 107 10.88 23.06 4.34
N THR A 108 9.57 23.23 4.27
CA THR A 108 8.75 23.74 5.38
C THR A 108 8.25 22.61 6.27
N TYR A 109 7.75 22.95 7.47
CA TYR A 109 7.15 22.00 8.41
C TYR A 109 6.04 21.15 7.77
N GLU A 110 5.27 21.73 6.85
CA GLU A 110 4.19 21.05 6.13
C GLU A 110 4.73 19.99 5.15
N GLY A 111 5.84 20.26 4.47
CA GLY A 111 6.51 19.29 3.60
C GLY A 111 7.12 18.11 4.36
N LEU A 112 7.64 18.35 5.57
CA LEU A 112 8.10 17.26 6.45
C LEU A 112 6.93 16.38 6.90
N LEU A 113 5.81 16.98 7.31
CA LEU A 113 4.59 16.26 7.67
C LEU A 113 4.06 15.43 6.49
N PHE A 114 4.04 16.02 5.29
CA PHE A 114 3.64 15.34 4.07
C PHE A 114 4.48 14.08 3.82
N THR A 115 5.80 14.21 3.91
CA THR A 115 6.74 13.11 3.72
C THR A 115 6.52 12.01 4.77
N LEU A 116 6.30 12.38 6.03
CA LEU A 116 6.03 11.42 7.11
C LEU A 116 4.71 10.66 6.91
N ILE A 117 3.64 11.36 6.53
CA ILE A 117 2.33 10.75 6.27
C ILE A 117 2.42 9.80 5.08
N ALA A 118 3.07 10.21 3.99
CA ALA A 118 3.29 9.35 2.84
C ALA A 118 4.19 8.14 3.15
N SER A 119 5.13 8.28 4.10
CA SER A 119 5.96 7.17 4.56
C SER A 119 5.16 6.08 5.29
N LEU A 120 4.01 6.41 5.90
CA LEU A 120 3.12 5.40 6.48
C LEU A 120 2.57 4.42 5.42
N ARG A 121 2.46 4.85 4.16
CA ARG A 121 2.01 3.99 3.05
C ARG A 121 3.07 3.01 2.55
N LEU A 122 4.33 3.15 2.98
CA LEU A 122 5.38 2.17 2.68
C LEU A 122 5.08 0.81 3.31
N PHE A 123 4.42 0.79 4.48
CA PHE A 123 4.04 -0.45 5.14
C PHE A 123 3.06 -1.26 4.29
N ASP A 124 2.08 -0.62 3.64
CA ASP A 124 1.14 -1.32 2.75
C ASP A 124 1.87 -1.91 1.52
N VAL A 125 2.84 -1.17 0.96
CA VAL A 125 3.61 -1.64 -0.20
C VAL A 125 4.50 -2.85 0.15
N VAL A 126 5.06 -2.88 1.36
CA VAL A 126 5.84 -4.02 1.87
C VAL A 126 4.93 -5.22 2.16
N GLU A 127 3.78 -4.99 2.81
CA GLU A 127 2.78 -6.03 3.09
C GLU A 127 2.30 -6.72 1.80
N ASP A 128 2.14 -5.95 0.73
CA ASP A 128 1.68 -6.43 -0.58
C ASP A 128 2.57 -7.54 -1.18
N VAL A 129 3.87 -7.56 -0.87
CA VAL A 129 4.82 -8.60 -1.32
C VAL A 129 4.57 -9.93 -0.63
N PHE A 130 4.26 -9.88 0.67
CA PHE A 130 3.95 -11.07 1.45
C PHE A 130 2.58 -11.62 1.03
N HIS A 131 1.59 -10.75 0.79
CA HIS A 131 0.32 -11.16 0.20
C HIS A 131 0.49 -11.79 -1.19
N GLY A 132 1.37 -11.25 -2.02
CA GLY A 132 1.73 -11.83 -3.32
C GLY A 132 2.31 -13.24 -3.18
N MET A 133 3.18 -13.47 -2.19
CA MET A 133 3.74 -14.79 -1.88
C MET A 133 2.66 -15.78 -1.43
N PHE A 134 1.77 -15.38 -0.51
CA PHE A 134 0.68 -16.25 -0.07
C PHE A 134 -0.27 -16.61 -1.22
N GLN A 135 -0.52 -15.66 -2.11
CA GLN A 135 -1.32 -15.86 -3.32
C GLN A 135 -0.64 -16.82 -4.32
N GLN A 136 0.69 -16.72 -4.49
CA GLN A 136 1.49 -17.62 -5.32
C GLN A 136 1.42 -19.08 -4.83
N HIS A 137 1.36 -19.29 -3.52
CA HIS A 137 1.25 -20.63 -2.91
C HIS A 137 -0.19 -21.15 -2.84
N GLY A 138 -1.18 -20.43 -3.38
CA GLY A 138 -2.60 -20.81 -3.29
C GLY A 138 -3.17 -20.77 -1.87
N ARG A 139 -2.43 -20.20 -0.92
CA ARG A 139 -2.81 -20.08 0.49
C ARG A 139 -3.47 -18.73 0.73
N LEU A 140 -4.75 -18.69 0.37
CA LEU A 140 -5.66 -17.57 0.68
C LEU A 140 -6.48 -17.86 1.95
N ASP A 141 -6.07 -18.87 2.75
CA ASP A 141 -6.77 -19.40 3.93
C ASP A 141 -6.93 -18.43 5.10
#